data_AF-V2QCS8-F1
#
_entry.id   AF-V2QCS8-F1
#
_cell.length_a   1.000
_cell.length_b   1.000
_cell.length_c   1.000
_cell.angle_alpha   90.00
_cell.angle_beta   90.00
_cell.angle_gamma   90.00
#
_symmetry.space_group_name_H-M   'P 1'
#
loop_
_entity.id
_entity.type
_entity.pdbx_description
1 polymer ?
#
loop_
_entity_poly.entity_id
_entity_poly.type
_entity_poly.pdbx_seq_one_letter_code
_entity_poly.pdbx_strand_id
1 'polypeptide(L)'
;MFANFIHPVTGEKRQVKIGLSWTLFFFGEFFGIPFFIRKMYSLGIIICVLNIVHIIISFVDDYYQTKFLVPLSYGEIGLLFVLLFQGNKMTAQYYLKQGFRIENDDELVKKQVKIAWKFTDDVFVENNLKEEK
;
A
#
# COMPACT_ATOMS: atom_id res chain seq x y z
N MET A 1 -7.20 7.03 -12.06
CA MET A 1 -8.39 7.16 -11.19
C MET A 1 -7.98 6.92 -9.74
N PHE A 2 -8.60 7.63 -8.80
CA PHE A 2 -8.32 7.54 -7.37
C PHE A 2 -9.63 7.32 -6.61
N ALA A 3 -9.57 6.58 -5.51
CA ALA A 3 -10.65 6.48 -4.54
C ALA A 3 -10.32 7.40 -3.36
N ASN A 4 -11.30 8.22 -2.96
CA ASN A 4 -11.20 9.09 -1.79
C ASN A 4 -11.70 8.33 -0.56
N PHE A 5 -10.90 8.37 0.50
CA PHE A 5 -11.20 7.81 1.80
C PHE A 5 -11.41 8.94 2.79
N ILE A 6 -12.46 8.86 3.60
CA ILE A 6 -12.76 9.81 4.68
C ILE A 6 -12.90 9.06 6.00
N HIS A 7 -12.30 9.59 7.06
CA HIS A 7 -12.52 9.10 8.41
C HIS A 7 -13.74 9.83 9.01
N PRO A 8 -14.81 9.12 9.41
CA PRO A 8 -16.08 9.76 9.79
C PRO A 8 -15.97 10.62 11.06
N VAL A 9 -15.07 10.26 11.99
CA VAL A 9 -14.89 10.99 13.26
C VAL A 9 -13.97 12.22 13.12
N THR A 10 -12.88 12.11 12.36
CA THR A 10 -11.83 13.15 12.31
C THR A 10 -11.94 14.03 11.06
N GLY A 11 -12.72 13.62 10.06
CA GLY A 11 -12.77 14.27 8.75
C GLY A 11 -11.48 14.10 7.93
N GLU A 12 -10.51 13.30 8.39
CA GLU A 12 -9.25 13.07 7.66
C GLU A 12 -9.55 12.47 6.28
N LYS A 13 -9.10 13.14 5.23
CA LYS A 13 -9.24 12.68 3.84
C LYS A 13 -7.94 12.11 3.32
N ARG A 14 -8.02 10.98 2.62
CA ARG A 14 -6.88 10.29 2.00
C ARG A 14 -7.26 9.82 0.60
N GLN A 15 -6.29 9.76 -0.28
CA GLN A 15 -6.51 9.29 -1.64
C GLN A 15 -5.67 8.04 -1.90
N VAL A 16 -6.27 7.04 -2.54
CA VAL A 16 -5.58 5.84 -2.97
C VAL A 16 -5.82 5.64 -4.46
N LYS A 17 -4.72 5.53 -5.23
CA LYS A 17 -4.79 5.26 -6.67
C LYS A 17 -5.37 3.87 -6.90
N ILE A 18 -6.36 3.76 -7.78
CA ILE A 18 -6.91 2.46 -8.20
C ILE A 18 -5.97 1.82 -9.22
N GLY A 19 -5.65 0.53 -9.03
CA GLY A 19 -4.71 -0.21 -9.88
C GLY A 19 -3.29 -0.24 -9.33
N LEU A 20 -2.28 -0.17 -10.22
CA LEU A 20 -0.87 -0.42 -9.90
C LEU A 20 -0.25 0.63 -8.95
N SER A 21 0.58 0.14 -8.03
CA SER A 21 1.31 0.93 -7.04
C SER A 21 2.76 1.19 -7.45
N TRP A 22 2.95 2.04 -8.46
CA TRP A 22 4.29 2.43 -8.93
C TRP A 22 5.18 2.99 -7.82
N THR A 23 4.62 3.73 -6.87
CA THR A 23 5.40 4.24 -5.74
C THR A 23 5.95 3.13 -4.86
N LEU A 24 5.17 2.08 -4.58
CA LEU A 24 5.66 0.96 -3.77
C LEU A 24 6.62 0.06 -4.56
N PHE A 25 6.47 -0.02 -5.88
CA PHE A 25 7.40 -0.75 -6.75
C PHE A 25 8.78 -0.08 -6.82
N PHE A 26 8.83 1.22 -7.12
CA PHE A 26 10.12 1.91 -7.28
C PHE A 26 10.74 2.37 -5.96
N PHE A 27 9.91 2.71 -4.96
CA PHE A 27 10.40 3.30 -3.72
C PHE A 27 10.20 2.40 -2.49
N GLY A 28 9.60 1.22 -2.65
CA GLY A 28 9.31 0.31 -1.53
C GLY A 28 10.56 -0.08 -0.76
N GLU A 29 11.67 -0.33 -1.46
CA GLU A 29 12.95 -0.74 -0.88
C GLU A 29 13.69 0.36 -0.10
N PHE A 30 13.30 1.63 -0.20
CA PHE A 30 13.95 2.72 0.54
C PHE A 30 13.55 2.69 2.01
N PHE A 31 14.04 1.70 2.76
CA PHE A 31 13.77 1.49 4.19
C PHE A 31 12.27 1.54 4.54
N GLY A 32 11.41 1.06 3.64
CA GLY A 32 9.98 1.03 3.87
C GLY A 32 9.30 2.40 4.03
N ILE A 33 9.97 3.52 3.69
CA ILE A 33 9.45 4.88 3.87
C ILE A 33 8.05 5.07 3.28
N PRO A 34 7.77 4.64 2.03
CA PRO A 34 6.43 4.77 1.47
C PRO A 34 5.34 4.02 2.25
N PHE A 35 5.68 2.94 2.95
CA PHE A 35 4.73 2.21 3.79
C PHE A 35 4.37 3.01 5.04
N PHE A 36 5.35 3.66 5.68
CA PHE A 36 5.12 4.51 6.84
C PHE A 36 4.25 5.73 6.50
N ILE A 37 4.49 6.36 5.34
CA ILE A 37 3.64 7.46 4.85
C ILE A 37 2.19 7.01 4.66
N ARG A 38 1.98 5.75 4.25
CA ARG A 38 0.67 5.12 4.09
C ARG A 38 0.12 4.50 5.38
N LYS A 39 0.75 4.77 6.52
CA LYS A 39 0.47 4.21 7.85
C LYS A 39 0.61 2.68 7.95
N MET A 40 1.14 2.00 6.93
CA MET A 40 1.32 0.54 6.89
C MET A 40 2.56 0.09 7.69
N TYR A 41 2.62 0.43 8.98
CA TYR A 41 3.82 0.28 9.81
C TYR A 41 4.41 -1.13 9.83
N SER A 42 3.57 -2.17 9.91
CA SER A 42 4.04 -3.55 9.96
C SER A 42 4.83 -3.94 8.71
N LEU A 43 4.37 -3.56 7.51
CA LEU A 43 5.12 -3.82 6.27
C LEU A 43 6.35 -2.93 6.18
N GLY A 44 6.27 -1.67 6.60
CA GLY A 44 7.44 -0.79 6.65
C GLY A 44 8.57 -1.36 7.51
N ILE A 45 8.24 -1.92 8.68
CA ILE A 45 9.20 -2.59 9.58
C ILE A 45 9.80 -3.83 8.89
N ILE A 46 8.98 -4.67 8.25
CA ILE A 46 9.48 -5.86 7.52
C ILE A 46 10.49 -5.45 6.46
N ILE A 47 10.20 -4.41 5.68
CA ILE A 47 11.12 -3.92 4.65
C ILE A 47 12.39 -3.32 5.26
N CYS A 48 12.29 -2.61 6.39
CA CYS A 48 13.47 -2.11 7.12
C CYS A 48 14.38 -3.26 7.54
N VAL A 49 13.82 -4.31 8.15
CA VAL A 49 14.60 -5.49 8.59
C VAL A 49 15.25 -6.18 7.39
N LEU A 50 14.51 -6.33 6.28
CA LEU A 50 15.02 -6.92 5.05
C LEU A 50 16.24 -6.14 4.51
N ASN A 51 16.13 -4.81 4.44
CA ASN A 51 17.23 -3.93 4.04
C ASN A 51 18.45 -4.04 4.97
N ILE A 52 18.22 -4.07 6.30
CA ILE A 52 19.30 -4.24 7.28
C ILE A 52 20.02 -5.58 7.07
N VAL A 53 19.27 -6.66 6.87
CA VAL A 53 19.84 -7.99 6.58
C VAL A 53 20.65 -7.96 5.27
N HIS A 54 20.10 -7.35 4.22
CA HIS A 54 20.78 -7.19 2.93
C HIS A 54 22.13 -6.48 3.14
N ILE A 55 22.13 -5.33 3.83
CA ILE A 55 23.33 -4.55 4.13
C ILE A 55 24.35 -5.38 4.93
N ILE A 56 23.92 -6.09 5.97
CA ILE A 56 24.82 -6.94 6.77
C ILE A 56 25.48 -8.03 5.89
N ILE A 57 24.71 -8.67 5.01
CA ILE A 57 25.23 -9.71 4.10
C ILE A 57 26.23 -9.10 3.11
N SER A 58 26.07 -7.84 2.69
CA SER A 58 27.04 -7.19 1.81
C SER A 58 28.43 -6.97 2.46
N PHE A 59 28.56 -7.15 3.78
CA PHE A 59 29.83 -7.02 4.51
C PHE A 59 30.47 -8.36 4.92
N VAL A 60 29.87 -9.50 4.57
CA VAL A 60 30.46 -10.84 4.85
C VAL A 60 31.27 -11.36 3.66
N ASP A 61 32.02 -12.45 3.85
CA ASP A 61 32.85 -13.05 2.78
C ASP A 61 32.05 -13.42 1.52
N ASP A 62 32.71 -13.35 0.36
CA ASP A 62 32.12 -13.58 -0.99
C ASP A 62 31.33 -14.89 -1.12
N TYR A 63 31.75 -15.95 -0.40
CA TYR A 63 31.04 -17.22 -0.36
C TYR A 63 29.59 -17.05 0.15
N TYR A 64 29.42 -16.29 1.24
CA TYR A 64 28.11 -16.04 1.84
C TYR A 64 27.30 -15.03 1.02
N GLN A 65 27.97 -14.03 0.43
CA GLN A 65 27.29 -13.09 -0.47
C GLN A 65 26.62 -13.83 -1.61
N THR A 66 27.35 -14.68 -2.34
CA THR A 66 26.78 -15.39 -3.50
C THR A 66 25.63 -16.32 -3.07
N LYS A 67 25.80 -17.02 -1.95
CA LYS A 67 24.83 -18.02 -1.48
C LYS A 67 23.54 -17.41 -0.93
N PHE A 68 23.62 -16.24 -0.29
CA PHE A 68 22.48 -15.64 0.43
C PHE A 68 21.97 -14.35 -0.22
N LEU A 69 22.85 -13.48 -0.72
CA LEU A 69 22.46 -12.21 -1.33
C LEU A 69 21.69 -12.44 -2.64
N VAL A 70 22.17 -13.33 -3.50
CA VAL A 70 21.53 -13.58 -4.81
C VAL A 70 20.07 -14.08 -4.65
N PRO A 71 19.77 -15.12 -3.84
CA PRO A 71 18.39 -15.52 -3.59
C PRO A 71 17.55 -14.42 -2.90
N LEU A 72 18.16 -13.67 -1.96
CA LEU A 72 17.50 -12.57 -1.27
C LEU A 72 17.05 -11.50 -2.26
N SER A 73 17.92 -11.08 -3.19
CA SER A 73 17.60 -10.08 -4.21
C SER A 73 16.50 -10.53 -5.17
N TYR A 74 16.48 -11.80 -5.57
CA TYR A 74 15.35 -12.33 -6.36
C TYR A 74 14.04 -12.32 -5.56
N GLY A 75 14.11 -12.62 -4.26
CA GLY A 75 12.97 -12.53 -3.34
C GLY A 75 12.45 -11.09 -3.21
N GLU A 76 13.34 -10.11 -3.07
CA GLU A 76 13.04 -8.67 -3.01
C GLU A 76 12.36 -8.20 -4.30
N ILE A 77 12.89 -8.54 -5.47
CA ILE A 77 12.27 -8.24 -6.76
C ILE A 77 10.86 -8.85 -6.85
N GLY A 78 10.71 -10.13 -6.45
CA GLY A 78 9.41 -10.79 -6.40
C GLY A 78 8.42 -10.06 -5.49
N LEU A 79 8.87 -9.63 -4.31
CA LEU A 79 8.08 -8.83 -3.37
C LEU A 79 7.68 -7.48 -3.99
N LEU A 80 8.59 -6.79 -4.68
CA LEU A 80 8.27 -5.55 -5.38
C LEU A 80 7.17 -5.74 -6.42
N PHE A 81 7.22 -6.82 -7.21
CA PHE A 81 6.13 -7.12 -8.14
C PHE A 81 4.80 -7.37 -7.41
N VAL A 82 4.80 -8.09 -6.30
CA VAL A 82 3.58 -8.25 -5.48
C VAL A 82 3.06 -6.88 -5.03
N LEU A 83 3.94 -6.00 -4.57
CA LEU A 83 3.59 -4.64 -4.14
C LEU A 83 3.11 -3.75 -5.30
N LEU A 84 3.64 -3.93 -6.50
CA LEU A 84 3.17 -3.24 -7.70
C LEU A 84 1.69 -3.54 -7.95
N PHE A 85 1.29 -4.82 -7.90
CA PHE A 85 -0.08 -5.22 -8.19
C PHE A 85 -1.03 -5.05 -7.00
N GLN A 86 -0.56 -5.28 -5.78
CA GLN A 86 -1.42 -5.37 -4.59
C GLN A 86 -1.26 -4.21 -3.62
N GLY A 87 -0.19 -3.43 -3.70
CA GLY A 87 0.14 -2.45 -2.67
C GLY A 87 -0.92 -1.38 -2.44
N ASN A 88 -1.58 -0.90 -3.50
CA ASN A 88 -2.70 0.04 -3.35
C ASN A 88 -3.93 -0.61 -2.73
N LYS A 89 -4.23 -1.88 -3.08
CA LYS A 89 -5.31 -2.64 -2.44
C LYS A 89 -5.03 -2.83 -0.95
N MET A 90 -3.81 -3.18 -0.59
CA MET A 90 -3.40 -3.33 0.82
C MET A 90 -3.51 -2.00 1.57
N THR A 91 -3.10 -0.89 0.94
CA THR A 91 -3.25 0.47 1.50
C THR A 91 -4.73 0.77 1.79
N ALA A 92 -5.60 0.50 0.81
CA ALA A 92 -7.03 0.71 0.95
C ALA A 92 -7.65 -0.15 2.07
N GLN A 93 -7.29 -1.44 2.15
CA GLN A 93 -7.72 -2.32 3.24
C GLN A 93 -7.26 -1.81 4.61
N TYR A 94 -6.04 -1.28 4.68
CA TYR A 94 -5.48 -0.74 5.91
C TYR A 94 -6.27 0.49 6.40
N TYR A 95 -6.64 1.39 5.49
CA TYR A 95 -7.52 2.52 5.82
C TYR A 95 -8.90 2.06 6.29
N LEU A 96 -9.51 1.08 5.62
CA LEU A 96 -10.80 0.53 6.07
C LEU A 96 -10.73 -0.03 7.50
N LYS A 97 -9.66 -0.76 7.83
CA LYS A 97 -9.40 -1.28 9.19
C LYS A 97 -9.22 -0.16 10.23
N GLN A 98 -8.73 1.00 9.82
CA GLN A 98 -8.60 2.19 10.67
C GLN A 98 -9.89 3.00 10.78
N GLY A 99 -11.01 2.53 10.21
CA GLY A 99 -12.30 3.20 10.30
C GLY A 99 -12.58 4.19 9.17
N PHE A 100 -11.69 4.34 8.19
CA PHE A 100 -12.00 5.11 6.99
C PHE A 100 -13.09 4.43 6.16
N ARG A 101 -13.77 5.22 5.34
CA ARG A 101 -14.77 4.77 4.36
C ARG A 101 -14.53 5.46 3.02
N ILE A 102 -15.00 4.84 1.94
CA ILE A 102 -14.84 5.37 0.58
C ILE A 102 -16.00 6.33 0.31
N GLU A 103 -15.69 7.57 -0.10
CA GLU A 103 -16.69 8.54 -0.53
C GLU A 103 -17.39 8.03 -1.80
N ASN A 104 -18.72 7.88 -1.77
CA ASN A 104 -19.52 7.43 -2.92
C ASN A 104 -19.94 8.60 -3.82
N ASP A 105 -18.97 9.32 -4.38
CA ASP A 105 -19.24 10.52 -5.19
C ASP A 105 -19.41 10.21 -6.69
N ASP A 106 -18.98 9.02 -7.15
CA ASP A 106 -18.92 8.66 -8.55
C ASP A 106 -19.12 7.14 -8.75
N GLU A 107 -20.18 6.77 -9.46
CA GLU A 107 -20.50 5.37 -9.80
C GLU A 107 -19.39 4.68 -10.60
N LEU A 108 -18.62 5.42 -11.41
CA LEU A 108 -17.45 4.88 -12.12
C LEU A 108 -16.34 4.49 -11.15
N VAL A 109 -16.06 5.32 -10.15
CA VAL A 109 -15.08 5.02 -9.09
C VAL A 109 -15.52 3.80 -8.30
N LYS A 110 -16.79 3.75 -7.91
CA LYS A 110 -17.38 2.59 -7.21
C LYS A 110 -17.21 1.30 -8.02
N LYS A 111 -17.56 1.31 -9.30
CA LYS A 111 -17.38 0.16 -10.20
C LYS A 111 -15.91 -0.27 -10.31
N GLN A 112 -14.99 0.68 -10.47
CA GLN A 112 -13.56 0.36 -10.57
C GLN A 112 -12.98 -0.18 -9.28
N VAL A 113 -13.36 0.36 -8.11
CA VAL A 113 -12.97 -0.17 -6.80
C VAL A 113 -13.42 -1.62 -6.64
N LYS A 114 -14.67 -1.92 -6.99
CA LYS A 114 -15.21 -3.29 -6.94
C LYS A 114 -14.42 -4.24 -7.85
N ILE A 115 -14.10 -3.83 -9.07
CA ILE A 115 -13.33 -4.65 -10.02
C ILE A 115 -11.89 -4.85 -9.54
N ALA A 116 -11.19 -3.76 -9.20
CA ALA A 116 -9.76 -3.79 -8.91
C ALA A 116 -9.45 -4.39 -7.53
N TRP A 117 -10.27 -4.07 -6.52
CA TRP A 117 -9.98 -4.44 -5.13
C TRP A 117 -10.92 -5.49 -4.56
N LYS A 118 -12.04 -5.78 -5.25
CA LYS A 118 -13.06 -6.76 -4.82
C LYS A 118 -13.68 -6.44 -3.46
N PHE A 119 -13.87 -5.15 -3.17
CA PHE A 119 -14.58 -4.71 -1.97
C PHE A 119 -16.10 -4.78 -2.18
N THR A 120 -16.82 -5.03 -1.09
CA THR A 120 -18.28 -5.07 -0.99
C THR A 120 -18.86 -3.67 -0.78
N ASP A 121 -20.19 -3.53 -0.82
CA ASP A 121 -20.86 -2.21 -0.77
C ASP A 121 -20.80 -1.53 0.61
N ASP A 122 -20.51 -2.26 1.68
CA ASP A 122 -20.44 -1.77 3.07
C ASP A 122 -19.29 -0.78 3.33
N VAL A 123 -18.30 -0.72 2.44
CA VAL A 123 -17.14 0.17 2.58
C VAL A 123 -17.41 1.58 2.08
N PHE A 124 -18.51 1.79 1.36
CA PHE A 124 -18.88 3.07 0.76
C PHE A 124 -19.82 3.85 1.69
N VAL A 125 -19.67 5.17 1.72
CA VAL A 125 -20.56 6.08 2.46
C VAL A 125 -21.09 7.13 1.49
N GLU A 126 -22.40 7.36 1.53
CA GLU A 126 -23.04 8.45 0.78
C GLU A 126 -22.57 9.79 1.32
N ASN A 127 -22.18 10.67 0.41
CA ASN A 127 -21.69 11.99 0.76
C ASN A 127 -22.88 12.93 1.01
N ASN A 128 -23.58 12.74 2.13
CA ASN A 128 -24.73 13.58 2.53
C ASN A 128 -24.33 15.00 2.96
N LEU A 129 -23.10 15.44 2.67
CA LEU A 129 -22.56 16.76 3.03
C LEU A 129 -22.62 17.77 1.86
N LYS A 130 -23.35 17.48 0.77
CA LYS A 130 -23.53 18.43 -0.34
C LYS A 130 -24.78 19.30 -0.26
N GLU A 131 -25.63 19.16 0.75
CA GLU A 131 -26.85 19.95 0.89
C GLU A 131 -26.88 20.71 2.23
N GLU A 132 -26.06 21.76 2.34
CA GLU A 132 -26.30 22.89 3.27
C GLU A 132 -25.31 24.02 2.91
N LYS A 133 -25.56 24.66 1.77
CA LYS A 133 -25.05 26.01 1.46
C LYS A 133 -26.10 26.81 0.71
#